data_AF-A0A9D6JMX3-F1
#
_entry.id   AF-A0A9D6JMX3-F1
#
_cell.length_a   1.000
_cell.length_b   1.000
_cell.length_c   1.000
_cell.angle_alpha   90.00
_cell.angle_beta   90.00
_cell.angle_gamma   90.00
#
_symmetry.space_group_name_H-M   'P 1'
#
loop_
_entity.id
_entity.type
_entity.pdbx_description
1 polymer ?
#
loop_
_entity_poly.entity_id
_entity_poly.type
_entity_poly.pdbx_seq_one_letter_code
_entity_poly.pdbx_strand_id
1 'polypeptide(L)'
;MSFGFFMLGALMMGIGFLAVWKTNWFLENLGDIGELFGSGQQWLSWKLVGIILMFLGFLVAFGLLQLFFATTIGGLFGFGVGGL
;
A
#
# COMPACT_ATOMS: atom_id res chain seq x y z
N MET A 1 15.11 -0.19 13.81
CA MET A 1 14.74 -0.70 12.47
C MET A 1 15.97 -1.32 11.83
N SER A 2 15.85 -2.46 11.17
CA SER A 2 16.97 -3.00 10.39
C SER A 2 17.03 -2.30 9.03
N PHE A 3 18.25 -2.06 8.53
CA PHE A 3 18.48 -1.49 7.20
C PHE A 3 17.76 -2.28 6.08
N GLY A 4 17.58 -3.59 6.27
CA GLY A 4 16.85 -4.46 5.34
C GLY A 4 15.36 -4.11 5.18
N PHE A 5 14.65 -3.79 6.26
CA PHE A 5 13.25 -3.39 6.18
C PHE A 5 13.07 -2.02 5.52
N PHE A 6 14.02 -1.11 5.74
CA PHE A 6 14.05 0.18 5.05
C PHE A 6 14.20 0.00 3.53
N MET A 7 15.16 -0.80 3.09
CA MET A 7 15.37 -1.11 1.67
C MET A 7 14.17 -1.80 1.04
N LEU A 8 13.52 -2.72 1.75
CA LEU A 8 12.32 -3.41 1.28
C LEU A 8 11.15 -2.44 1.13
N GLY A 9 10.92 -1.57 2.12
CA GLY A 9 9.89 -0.54 2.04
C GLY A 9 10.14 0.47 0.92
N ALA A 10 11.39 0.86 0.69
CA ALA A 10 11.79 1.73 -0.42
C ALA A 10 11.54 1.06 -1.79
N LEU A 11 11.84 -0.24 -1.93
CA LEU A 11 11.51 -1.01 -3.13
C LEU A 11 10.01 -1.08 -3.37
N MET A 12 9.22 -1.35 -2.33
CA MET A 12 7.76 -1.36 -2.43
C MET A 12 7.20 0.01 -2.85
N MET A 13 7.73 1.10 -2.31
CA MET A 13 7.37 2.46 -2.76
C MET A 13 7.73 2.69 -4.22
N GLY A 14 8.91 2.24 -4.67
CA GLY A 14 9.33 2.35 -6.07
C GLY A 14 8.40 1.58 -7.02
N ILE A 15 8.01 0.36 -6.66
CA ILE A 15 7.07 -0.45 -7.45
C ILE A 15 5.67 0.22 -7.47
N GLY A 16 5.21 0.72 -6.32
CA GLY A 16 3.92 1.40 -6.22
C GLY A 16 3.88 2.69 -7.05
N PHE A 17 4.98 3.45 -7.04
CA PHE A 17 5.15 4.62 -7.88
C PHE A 17 5.13 4.27 -9.37
N LEU A 18 5.81 3.20 -9.78
CA LEU A 18 5.77 2.72 -11.17
C LEU A 18 4.37 2.28 -11.59
N ALA A 19 3.58 1.67 -10.71
CA ALA A 19 2.19 1.32 -10.98
C ALA A 19 1.30 2.56 -11.19
N VAL A 20 1.54 3.65 -10.45
CA VAL A 20 0.83 4.93 -10.63
C VAL A 20 1.32 5.69 -11.87
N TRP A 21 2.62 5.70 -12.12
CA TRP A 21 3.23 6.43 -13.24
C TRP A 21 2.94 5.74 -14.58
N LYS A 22 3.13 4.41 -14.64
CA LYS A 22 2.97 3.60 -15.84
C LYS A 22 1.71 2.74 -15.81
N THR A 23 0.60 3.31 -15.34
CA THR A 23 -0.68 2.59 -15.23
C THR A 23 -1.10 1.90 -16.54
N ASN A 24 -0.94 2.55 -17.69
CA ASN A 24 -1.28 1.96 -18.99
C ASN A 24 -0.39 0.77 -19.33
N TRP A 25 0.91 0.83 -19.00
CA TRP A 25 1.81 -0.31 -19.21
C TRP A 25 1.40 -1.51 -18.33
N PHE A 26 1.00 -1.25 -17.08
CA PHE A 26 0.49 -2.29 -16.19
C PHE A 26 -0.84 -2.87 -16.70
N LEU A 27 -1.75 -2.03 -17.19
CA LEU A 27 -3.00 -2.48 -17.81
C LEU A 27 -2.78 -3.35 -19.05
N GLU A 28 -1.87 -2.93 -19.93
CA GLU A 28 -1.59 -3.64 -21.18
C GLU A 28 -0.84 -4.97 -20.95
N ASN A 29 0.04 -5.05 -19.95
CA ASN A 29 0.87 -6.25 -19.72
C ASN A 29 0.28 -7.21 -18.68
N LEU A 30 -0.44 -6.71 -17.67
CA LEU A 30 -0.96 -7.50 -16.56
C LEU A 30 -2.49 -7.56 -16.51
N GLY A 31 -3.17 -6.85 -17.42
CA GLY A 31 -4.63 -6.81 -17.50
C GLY A 31 -5.27 -5.84 -16.50
N ASP A 32 -6.60 -5.76 -16.53
CA ASP A 32 -7.35 -4.93 -15.60
C ASP A 32 -7.61 -5.65 -14.27
N ILE A 33 -6.99 -5.17 -13.20
CA ILE A 33 -7.29 -5.65 -11.85
C ILE A 33 -8.71 -5.26 -11.44
N GLY A 34 -9.26 -4.16 -11.94
CA GLY A 34 -10.62 -3.73 -11.65
C GLY A 34 -11.67 -4.77 -12.07
N GLU A 35 -11.42 -5.45 -13.19
CA GLU A 35 -12.27 -6.52 -13.70
C GLU A 35 -12.32 -7.72 -12.75
N LEU A 36 -11.21 -8.03 -12.06
CA LEU A 36 -11.14 -9.05 -11.00
C LEU A 36 -11.95 -8.68 -9.75
N PHE A 37 -12.13 -7.39 -9.46
CA PHE A 37 -12.91 -6.88 -8.32
C PHE A 37 -14.33 -6.43 -8.72
N GLY A 38 -14.76 -6.71 -9.95
CA GLY A 38 -16.11 -6.36 -10.43
C GLY A 38 -16.33 -4.87 -10.74
N SER A 39 -15.26 -4.07 -10.76
CA SER A 39 -15.31 -2.64 -11.08
C SER A 39 -14.65 -2.37 -12.43
N GLY A 40 -15.44 -2.10 -13.47
CA GLY A 40 -14.94 -1.85 -14.84
C GLY A 40 -14.19 -0.52 -15.07
N GLN A 41 -13.63 0.10 -14.02
CA GLN A 41 -12.84 1.33 -14.16
C GLN A 41 -11.34 1.04 -14.30
N GLN A 42 -10.98 0.54 -15.49
CA GLN A 42 -9.62 0.12 -15.90
C GLN A 42 -8.50 1.05 -15.42
N TRP A 43 -8.63 2.37 -15.62
CA TRP A 43 -7.56 3.31 -15.31
C TRP A 43 -7.35 3.60 -13.82
N LEU A 44 -8.38 3.39 -12.99
CA LEU A 44 -8.39 3.83 -11.60
C LEU A 44 -7.82 2.73 -10.69
N SER A 45 -8.09 1.47 -11.05
CA SER A 45 -7.72 0.26 -10.30
C SER A 45 -6.22 0.21 -10.02
N TRP A 46 -5.40 0.36 -11.05
CA TRP A 46 -3.94 0.31 -10.91
C TRP A 46 -3.34 1.52 -10.19
N LYS A 47 -3.96 2.70 -10.32
CA LYS A 47 -3.55 3.88 -9.55
C LYS A 47 -3.86 3.72 -8.07
N LEU A 48 -5.03 3.19 -7.73
CA LEU A 48 -5.42 2.87 -6.35
C LEU A 48 -4.48 1.84 -5.73
N VAL A 49 -4.22 0.74 -6.44
CA VAL A 49 -3.29 -0.30 -5.98
C VAL A 49 -1.89 0.29 -5.78
N GLY A 50 -1.40 1.11 -6.73
CA GLY A 50 -0.09 1.76 -6.61
C GLY A 50 0.00 2.72 -5.42
N ILE A 51 -1.05 3.51 -5.15
CA ILE A 51 -1.12 4.41 -3.98
C ILE A 51 -1.10 3.60 -2.67
N ILE A 52 -1.89 2.53 -2.58
CA ILE A 52 -1.93 1.66 -1.40
C ILE A 52 -0.56 1.00 -1.18
N LEU A 53 0.08 0.53 -2.26
CA LEU A 53 1.40 -0.10 -2.19
C LEU A 53 2.48 0.90 -1.74
N MET A 54 2.43 2.15 -2.23
CA MET A 54 3.31 3.23 -1.76
C MET A 54 3.09 3.53 -0.28
N PHE A 55 1.84 3.62 0.16
CA PHE A 55 1.50 3.86 1.55
C PHE A 55 1.99 2.74 2.47
N LEU A 56 1.78 1.48 2.10
CA LEU A 56 2.31 0.32 2.83
C LEU A 56 3.84 0.28 2.81
N GLY A 57 4.46 0.56 1.67
CA GLY A 57 5.92 0.63 1.54
C GLY A 57 6.52 1.70 2.45
N PHE A 58 5.87 2.86 2.57
CA PHE A 58 6.24 3.91 3.52
C PHE A 58 6.15 3.41 4.97
N LEU A 59 5.02 2.80 5.36
CA LEU A 59 4.84 2.26 6.71
C LEU A 59 5.88 1.18 7.07
N VAL A 60 6.26 0.33 6.11
CA VAL A 60 7.32 -0.67 6.28
C VAL A 60 8.69 -0.01 6.39
N ALA A 61 9.00 0.96 5.52
CA ALA A 61 10.30 1.63 5.50
C ALA A 61 10.60 2.34 6.82
N PHE A 62 9.58 2.95 7.41
CA PHE A 62 9.68 3.65 8.70
C PHE A 62 9.25 2.78 9.89
N GLY A 63 9.04 1.47 9.71
CA GLY A 63 8.68 0.56 10.80
C GLY A 63 7.41 0.99 11.57
N LEU A 64 6.58 1.85 10.96
CA LEU A 64 5.37 2.41 11.55
C LEU A 64 4.18 1.48 11.35
N LEU A 65 4.32 0.40 10.60
CA LEU A 65 3.24 -0.51 10.26
C LEU A 65 2.56 -1.08 11.54
N GLN A 66 3.34 -1.52 12.52
CA GLN A 66 2.79 -2.01 13.79
C GLN A 66 2.10 -0.90 14.60
N LEU A 67 2.68 0.30 14.63
CA LEU A 67 2.11 1.47 15.31
C LEU A 67 0.80 1.91 14.64
N PHE A 68 0.77 1.93 13.31
CA PHE A 68 -0.40 2.30 12.52
C PHE A 68 -1.56 1.34 12.75
N PHE A 69 -1.31 0.02 12.72
CA PHE A 69 -2.36 -0.96 13.02
C PHE A 69 -2.81 -0.91 14.49
N ALA A 70 -1.89 -0.76 15.45
CA ALA A 70 -2.24 -0.65 16.86
C ALA A 70 -3.09 0.59 17.17
N THR A 71 -2.78 1.73 16.55
CA THR A 71 -3.51 2.99 16.76
C THR A 71 -4.80 3.06 15.96
N THR A 72 -4.77 2.65 14.69
CA THR A 72 -5.92 2.74 13.78
C THR A 72 -6.94 1.64 14.06
N ILE A 73 -6.51 0.36 14.12
CA ILE A 73 -7.44 -0.76 14.42
C ILE A 73 -7.78 -0.78 15.92
N GLY A 74 -6.80 -0.58 16.81
CA GLY A 74 -7.08 -0.53 18.26
C GLY A 74 -8.00 0.62 18.65
N GLY A 75 -7.80 1.79 18.04
CA GLY A 75 -8.68 2.95 18.22
C GLY A 75 -10.07 2.78 17.59
N LEU A 76 -10.18 2.16 16.41
CA LEU A 76 -11.47 1.95 15.72
C LEU A 76 -12.33 0.85 16.35
N PHE A 77 -11.73 -0.21 16.91
CA PHE A 77 -12.45 -1.34 17.48
C PHE A 77 -12.55 -1.29 19.02
N GLY A 78 -12.15 -0.18 19.65
CA GLY A 78 -12.27 0.00 21.10
C GLY A 78 -11.41 -0.94 21.93
N PHE A 79 -10.45 -1.65 21.31
CA PHE A 79 -9.31 -2.22 22.03
C PHE A 79 -8.40 -1.06 22.40
N GLY A 80 -8.86 -0.29 23.38
CA GLY A 80 -8.14 0.84 23.93
C GLY A 80 -6.71 0.42 24.18
N VAL A 81 -5.79 1.24 23.68
CA VAL A 81 -4.50 1.47 24.31
C VAL A 81 -4.79 2.03 25.71
N GLY A 82 -5.30 1.18 26.60
CA GLY A 82 -5.43 1.45 28.02
C GLY A 82 -4.09 1.12 28.64
N GLY A 83 -3.25 2.14 28.82
CA GLY A 83 -1.97 1.96 29.49
C GLY A 83 -0.85 2.89 29.02
N LEU A 84 -1.15 4.18 28.83
CA LEU A 84 -0.25 5.27 29.20
C LEU A 84 -1.02 6.21 30.12
#